data_AF-A0AAW0T5R0-F1
#
_entry.id   AF-A0AAW0T5R0-F1
#
_cell.length_a   1.000
_cell.length_b   1.000
_cell.length_c   1.000
_cell.angle_alpha   90.00
_cell.angle_beta   90.00
_cell.angle_gamma   90.00
#
_symmetry.space_group_name_H-M   'P 1'
#
loop_
_entity.id
_entity.type
_entity.pdbx_description
1 polymer ?
#
loop_
_entity_poly.entity_id
_entity_poly.type
_entity_poly.pdbx_seq_one_letter_code
_entity_poly.pdbx_strand_id
1 'polypeptide(L)'
;MNRMLVVCGVVTLLAVGSMTYPSGAPSQVCDDVSMTPTYHAQNCQATGVNNDDQYILTAEPVPGSNGRVKVTLTGDPFMGFVVRATTPGEENLGQFIAKESNVEFQTMSCTNLTNVAVTHIDRKPKSSITLMWNDQNNGNYIFQATTVQNITEYVINIF
;
A
#
# COMPACT_ATOMS: atom_id res chain seq x y z
N MET A 1 34.23 54.56 -8.25
CA MET A 1 34.81 54.27 -6.92
C MET A 1 33.71 53.71 -6.01
N ASN A 2 33.95 52.51 -5.50
CA ASN A 2 33.14 51.68 -4.59
C ASN A 2 32.29 52.44 -3.56
N ARG A 3 31.12 51.88 -3.20
CA ARG A 3 30.92 51.17 -1.91
C ARG A 3 29.91 50.03 -2.08
N MET A 4 30.35 48.81 -1.73
CA MET A 4 29.59 47.56 -1.73
C MET A 4 28.34 47.66 -0.86
N LEU A 5 27.22 47.15 -1.35
CA LEU A 5 26.00 46.91 -0.57
C LEU A 5 25.97 45.41 -0.23
N VAL A 6 26.19 45.10 1.04
CA VAL A 6 26.26 43.75 1.60
C VAL A 6 24.90 43.38 2.20
N VAL A 7 24.29 42.35 1.59
CA VAL A 7 23.48 41.27 2.18
C VAL A 7 22.21 41.61 2.96
N CYS A 8 21.06 41.25 2.39
CA CYS A 8 19.86 40.71 3.05
C CYS A 8 18.83 40.43 1.95
N GLY A 9 18.32 39.24 1.69
CA GLY A 9 18.55 37.92 2.26
C GLY A 9 18.09 36.93 1.19
N VAL A 10 18.91 35.92 0.92
CA VAL A 10 18.49 34.78 0.12
C VAL A 10 17.41 34.10 0.93
N VAL A 11 16.15 34.26 0.54
CA VAL A 11 15.06 33.40 1.02
C VAL A 11 15.33 32.03 0.42
N THR A 12 16.21 31.26 1.06
CA THR A 12 16.29 29.81 0.90
C THR A 12 14.95 29.28 1.38
N LEU A 13 14.03 29.16 0.44
CA LEU A 13 12.80 28.40 0.60
C LEU A 13 13.24 26.97 0.93
N LEU A 14 13.28 26.66 2.23
CA LEU A 14 13.34 25.30 2.73
C LEU A 14 12.03 24.64 2.30
N ALA A 15 11.96 24.22 1.03
CA ALA A 15 11.06 23.16 0.63
C ALA A 15 11.54 21.94 1.41
N VAL A 16 11.04 21.79 2.63
CA VAL A 16 11.09 20.53 3.35
C VAL A 16 10.39 19.57 2.41
N GLY A 17 11.19 18.83 1.63
CA GLY A 17 10.68 17.76 0.79
C GLY A 17 10.06 16.77 1.76
N SER A 18 8.75 16.88 1.96
CA SER A 18 7.99 15.90 2.71
C SER A 18 8.30 14.58 2.01
N MET A 19 9.08 13.72 2.68
CA MET A 19 9.46 12.38 2.25
C MET A 19 8.22 11.51 2.27
N THR A 20 7.37 11.84 1.33
CA THR A 20 6.14 11.18 1.03
C THR A 20 6.51 10.02 0.13
N TYR A 21 5.77 8.92 0.16
CA TYR A 21 6.03 7.76 -0.68
C TYR A 21 5.14 7.83 -1.92
N PRO A 22 5.49 8.65 -2.96
CA PRO A 22 4.66 8.77 -4.14
C PRO A 22 4.57 7.44 -4.89
N SER A 23 5.62 6.62 -4.80
CA SER A 23 5.86 5.46 -5.64
C SER A 23 5.78 4.13 -4.87
N GLY A 24 4.93 4.05 -3.85
CA GLY A 24 4.69 2.81 -3.09
C GLY A 24 5.32 2.76 -1.71
N ALA A 25 4.77 1.89 -0.85
CA ALA A 25 5.20 1.71 0.53
C ALA A 25 6.61 1.10 0.65
N PRO A 26 7.36 1.43 1.71
CA PRO A 26 8.61 0.74 2.05
C PRO A 26 8.41 -0.76 2.27
N SER A 27 9.41 -1.58 1.94
CA SER A 27 9.34 -3.04 2.14
C SER A 27 9.11 -3.42 3.59
N GLN A 28 9.61 -2.64 4.56
CA GLN A 28 9.43 -2.87 5.99
C GLN A 28 7.96 -2.85 6.43
N VAL A 29 7.08 -2.17 5.69
CA VAL A 29 5.63 -2.17 5.96
C VAL A 29 5.03 -3.55 5.70
N CYS A 30 5.63 -4.34 4.79
CA CYS A 30 5.22 -5.72 4.52
C CYS A 30 5.43 -6.62 5.74
N ASP A 31 6.55 -6.44 6.43
CA ASP A 31 6.94 -7.24 7.60
C ASP A 31 6.16 -6.85 8.86
N ASP A 32 5.60 -5.63 8.91
CA ASP A 32 4.72 -5.20 9.99
C ASP A 32 3.34 -5.88 9.88
N VAL A 33 2.89 -6.50 10.96
CA VAL A 33 1.61 -7.23 11.03
C VAL A 33 0.42 -6.32 10.76
N SER A 34 0.51 -5.05 11.16
CA SER A 34 -0.57 -4.07 10.94
C SER A 34 -0.38 -3.26 9.65
N MET A 35 0.73 -3.48 8.93
CA MET A 35 1.13 -2.70 7.76
C MET A 35 1.01 -1.18 7.99
N THR A 36 1.49 -0.74 9.16
CA THR A 36 1.36 0.63 9.63
C THR A 36 2.26 1.55 8.80
N PRO A 37 1.77 2.71 8.31
CA PRO A 37 2.62 3.66 7.58
C PRO A 37 3.75 4.23 8.46
N THR A 38 5.01 3.84 8.20
CA THR A 38 6.13 3.97 9.17
C THR A 38 6.81 5.35 9.30
N TYR A 39 6.46 6.37 8.50
CA TYR A 39 7.15 7.68 8.58
C TYR A 39 6.24 8.91 8.58
N HIS A 40 4.93 8.74 8.40
CA HIS A 40 3.96 9.83 8.56
C HIS A 40 3.31 9.81 9.97
N ALA A 41 3.46 8.70 10.70
CA ALA A 41 2.75 8.40 11.94
C ALA A 41 3.11 9.25 13.17
N GLN A 42 4.07 10.18 13.11
CA GLN A 42 4.31 11.07 14.25
C GLN A 42 3.12 11.99 14.55
N ASN A 43 2.26 12.27 13.55
CA ASN A 43 1.00 12.99 13.73
C ASN A 43 -0.20 12.34 13.00
N CYS A 44 -0.04 11.17 12.36
CA CYS A 44 -1.19 10.44 11.81
C CYS A 44 -1.90 9.69 12.92
N GLN A 45 -3.22 9.68 12.88
CA GLN A 45 -4.03 8.81 13.72
C GLN A 45 -4.70 7.78 12.81
N ALA A 46 -4.76 6.52 13.25
CA ALA A 46 -5.63 5.56 12.59
C ALA A 46 -7.06 6.09 12.72
N THR A 47 -7.68 6.45 11.59
CA THR A 47 -9.06 6.95 11.59
C THR A 47 -10.07 5.80 11.70
N GLY A 48 -9.62 4.57 11.44
CA GLY A 48 -10.36 3.35 11.68
C GLY A 48 -9.44 2.13 11.80
N VAL A 49 -9.86 1.18 12.63
CA VAL A 49 -9.29 -0.17 12.73
C VAL A 49 -10.45 -1.14 12.53
N ASN A 50 -10.33 -2.07 11.59
CA ASN A 50 -11.43 -2.98 11.20
C ASN A 50 -12.68 -2.21 10.71
N ASN A 51 -12.47 -1.18 9.88
CA ASN A 51 -13.55 -0.31 9.39
C ASN A 51 -14.25 -0.90 8.17
N ASP A 52 -14.88 -2.06 8.36
CA ASP A 52 -15.57 -2.84 7.31
C ASP A 52 -16.72 -2.06 6.64
N ASP A 53 -17.24 -1.02 7.30
CA ASP A 53 -18.30 -0.16 6.75
C ASP A 53 -17.81 0.84 5.70
N GLN A 54 -16.52 1.21 5.73
CA GLN A 54 -15.92 2.20 4.82
C GLN A 54 -15.10 1.56 3.70
N TYR A 55 -14.52 0.40 3.99
CA TYR A 55 -13.64 -0.32 3.07
C TYR A 55 -13.99 -1.80 3.06
N ILE A 56 -14.09 -2.38 1.87
CA ILE A 56 -14.42 -3.78 1.66
C ILE A 56 -13.29 -4.41 0.86
N LEU A 57 -12.72 -5.48 1.41
CA LEU A 57 -11.78 -6.35 0.72
C LEU A 57 -12.49 -7.68 0.40
N THR A 58 -12.47 -8.08 -0.86
CA THR A 58 -13.07 -9.35 -1.30
C THR A 58 -12.03 -10.19 -2.02
N ALA A 59 -12.16 -11.51 -1.88
CA ALA A 59 -11.33 -12.49 -2.58
C ALA A 59 -12.23 -13.55 -3.20
N GLU A 60 -12.19 -13.68 -4.53
CA GLU A 60 -13.06 -14.58 -5.28
C GLU A 60 -12.22 -15.44 -6.24
N PRO A 61 -12.41 -16.77 -6.27
CA PRO A 61 -11.76 -17.61 -7.28
C PRO A 61 -12.27 -17.21 -8.68
N VAL A 62 -11.37 -17.15 -9.66
CA VAL A 62 -11.75 -16.83 -11.04
C VAL A 62 -12.20 -18.12 -11.74
N PRO A 63 -13.48 -18.23 -12.18
CA PRO A 63 -13.98 -19.44 -12.80
C PRO A 63 -13.19 -19.84 -14.05
N GLY A 64 -12.87 -21.12 -14.18
CA GLY A 64 -12.09 -21.64 -15.31
C GLY A 64 -10.61 -21.23 -15.31
N SER A 65 -10.14 -20.56 -14.26
CA SER A 65 -8.71 -20.30 -14.07
C SER A 65 -8.11 -21.37 -13.14
N ASN A 66 -6.96 -21.91 -13.50
CA ASN A 66 -6.22 -22.84 -12.64
C ASN A 66 -5.58 -22.06 -11.49
N GLY A 67 -6.28 -21.93 -10.36
CA GLY A 67 -5.73 -21.35 -9.13
C GLY A 67 -5.53 -19.84 -9.19
N ARG A 68 -6.38 -19.07 -9.89
CA ARG A 68 -6.34 -17.61 -9.76
C ARG A 68 -7.45 -17.11 -8.85
N VAL A 69 -7.09 -16.17 -7.98
CA VAL A 69 -8.02 -15.48 -7.08
C VAL A 69 -7.97 -13.99 -7.41
N LYS A 70 -9.13 -13.40 -7.65
CA LYS A 70 -9.32 -11.97 -7.85
C LYS A 70 -9.54 -11.34 -6.47
N VAL A 71 -8.66 -10.42 -6.10
CA VAL A 71 -8.74 -9.68 -4.84
C VAL A 71 -9.11 -8.24 -5.14
N THR A 72 -10.19 -7.74 -4.56
CA THR A 72 -10.70 -6.40 -4.84
C THR A 72 -10.81 -5.61 -3.54
N LEU A 73 -10.16 -4.44 -3.49
CA LEU A 73 -10.30 -3.50 -2.40
C LEU A 73 -11.11 -2.30 -2.90
N THR A 74 -12.22 -1.98 -2.24
CA THR A 74 -13.09 -0.85 -2.56
C THR A 74 -13.41 -0.03 -1.33
N GLY A 75 -13.76 1.25 -1.52
CA GLY A 75 -14.21 2.13 -0.44
C GLY A 75 -14.03 3.60 -0.77
N ASP A 76 -13.91 4.41 0.28
CA ASP A 76 -13.64 5.85 0.17
C ASP A 76 -12.30 6.12 -0.55
N PRO A 77 -12.15 7.26 -1.26
CA PRO A 77 -10.94 7.57 -2.00
C PRO A 77 -9.65 7.43 -1.16
N PHE A 78 -8.73 6.59 -1.63
CA PHE A 78 -7.41 6.38 -1.04
C PHE A 78 -6.31 6.71 -2.06
N MET A 79 -5.22 7.30 -1.57
CA MET A 79 -4.05 7.67 -2.39
C MET A 79 -2.92 6.66 -2.26
N GLY A 80 -2.87 5.94 -1.14
CA GLY A 80 -1.92 4.87 -0.90
C GLY A 80 -2.60 3.63 -0.35
N PHE A 81 -1.99 2.47 -0.54
CA PHE A 81 -2.46 1.23 0.06
C PHE A 81 -1.34 0.20 0.15
N VAL A 82 -1.56 -0.78 1.02
CA VAL A 82 -0.86 -2.06 1.03
C VAL A 82 -1.91 -3.16 1.13
N VAL A 83 -1.83 -4.18 0.27
CA VAL A 83 -2.61 -5.42 0.42
C VAL A 83 -1.61 -6.56 0.56
N ARG A 84 -1.72 -7.36 1.61
CA ARG A 84 -0.85 -8.50 1.90
C ARG A 84 -1.67 -9.79 2.01
N ALA A 85 -1.10 -10.88 1.53
CA ALA A 85 -1.60 -12.21 1.76
C ALA A 85 -0.77 -12.89 2.85
N THR A 86 -1.45 -13.57 3.78
CA THR A 86 -0.83 -14.38 4.84
C THR A 86 -1.48 -15.75 4.90
N THR A 87 -0.79 -16.72 5.51
CA THR A 87 -1.31 -18.06 5.80
C THR A 87 -0.80 -18.45 7.19
N PRO A 88 -1.56 -19.22 7.99
CA PRO A 88 -1.04 -19.74 9.25
C PRO A 88 0.30 -20.48 9.02
N GLY A 89 1.36 -19.99 9.67
CA GLY A 89 2.70 -20.56 9.56
C GLY A 89 3.57 -20.01 8.41
N GLU A 90 3.04 -19.13 7.55
CA GLU A 90 3.77 -18.43 6.46
C GLU A 90 4.58 -19.32 5.49
N GLU A 91 4.24 -20.61 5.38
CA GLU A 91 4.85 -21.52 4.40
C GLU A 91 3.96 -21.67 3.15
N ASN A 92 4.57 -21.90 1.98
CA ASN A 92 3.88 -22.22 0.73
C ASN A 92 2.83 -21.18 0.29
N LEU A 93 3.08 -19.90 0.53
CA LEU A 93 2.24 -18.81 0.01
C LEU A 93 2.25 -18.82 -1.53
N GLY A 94 1.09 -18.47 -2.11
CA GLY A 94 1.01 -18.03 -3.50
C GLY A 94 1.72 -16.68 -3.69
N GLN A 95 1.43 -16.03 -4.82
CA GLN A 95 2.01 -14.71 -5.11
C GLN A 95 1.04 -13.81 -5.86
N PHE A 96 1.10 -12.51 -5.60
CA PHE A 96 0.46 -11.54 -6.46
C PHE A 96 1.16 -11.53 -7.82
N ILE A 97 0.35 -11.48 -8.87
CA ILE A 97 0.85 -11.45 -10.23
C ILE A 97 1.36 -10.04 -10.52
N ALA A 98 2.67 -9.95 -10.78
CA ALA A 98 3.30 -8.72 -11.21
C ALA A 98 2.70 -8.23 -12.53
N LYS A 99 2.72 -6.92 -12.70
CA LYS A 99 1.90 -6.19 -13.65
C LYS A 99 2.33 -6.41 -15.12
N GLU A 100 1.37 -6.69 -16.00
CA GLU A 100 1.59 -6.82 -17.46
C GLU A 100 1.36 -5.51 -18.26
N SER A 101 0.41 -4.62 -17.89
CA SER A 101 0.30 -3.23 -18.41
C SER A 101 -0.84 -2.40 -17.77
N ASN A 102 -0.72 -1.05 -17.73
CA ASN A 102 -1.74 -0.04 -17.31
C ASN A 102 -2.42 -0.23 -15.94
N VAL A 103 -1.68 -0.10 -14.85
CA VAL A 103 -2.23 -0.39 -13.52
C VAL A 103 -1.66 0.48 -12.42
N GLU A 104 -2.45 0.64 -11.38
CA GLU A 104 -2.31 1.59 -10.28
C GLU A 104 -1.43 1.08 -9.12
N PHE A 105 -0.72 -0.03 -9.34
CA PHE A 105 -0.04 -0.81 -8.30
C PHE A 105 1.25 -1.51 -8.78
N GLN A 106 2.03 -1.99 -7.81
CA GLN A 106 3.21 -2.84 -7.98
C GLN A 106 3.26 -3.90 -6.86
N THR A 107 3.84 -5.06 -7.15
CA THR A 107 4.07 -6.09 -6.13
C THR A 107 5.22 -5.71 -5.22
N MET A 108 5.18 -6.20 -3.99
CA MET A 108 6.25 -6.06 -3.00
C MET A 108 6.46 -7.40 -2.27
N SER A 109 7.69 -7.60 -1.84
CA SER A 109 8.11 -8.80 -1.10
C SER A 109 8.29 -8.46 0.37
N CYS A 110 7.94 -9.41 1.24
CA CYS A 110 8.30 -9.36 2.66
C CYS A 110 9.58 -10.21 2.88
N THR A 111 10.11 -10.21 4.09
CA THR A 111 11.27 -11.04 4.47
C THR A 111 11.01 -12.51 4.11
N ASN A 112 11.86 -13.08 3.25
CA ASN A 112 11.77 -14.45 2.73
C ASN A 112 10.50 -14.81 1.94
N LEU A 113 9.63 -13.84 1.64
CA LEU A 113 8.36 -14.05 0.95
C LEU A 113 8.26 -13.17 -0.30
N THR A 114 8.16 -13.80 -1.47
CA THR A 114 8.22 -13.09 -2.75
C THR A 114 6.84 -12.68 -3.22
N ASN A 115 6.65 -11.39 -3.54
CA ASN A 115 5.41 -10.85 -4.12
C ASN A 115 4.13 -11.19 -3.33
N VAL A 116 4.23 -11.34 -2.00
CA VAL A 116 3.09 -11.64 -1.14
C VAL A 116 2.27 -10.40 -0.75
N ALA A 117 2.70 -9.22 -1.18
CA ALA A 117 1.97 -7.98 -1.01
C ALA A 117 2.00 -7.09 -2.26
N VAL A 118 1.18 -6.07 -2.25
CA VAL A 118 1.03 -5.07 -3.33
C VAL A 118 0.91 -3.69 -2.71
N THR A 119 1.48 -2.68 -3.37
CA THR A 119 1.34 -1.27 -2.99
C THR A 119 1.09 -0.37 -4.20
N HIS A 120 0.69 0.88 -3.98
CA HIS A 120 0.46 1.88 -5.04
C HIS A 120 1.76 2.26 -5.79
N ILE A 121 1.60 2.84 -6.98
CA ILE A 121 2.74 3.42 -7.74
C ILE A 121 2.68 4.94 -7.87
N ASP A 122 1.53 5.53 -7.56
CA ASP A 122 1.28 6.97 -7.58
C ASP A 122 0.25 7.34 -6.50
N ARG A 123 0.08 8.64 -6.26
CA ARG A 123 -0.92 9.18 -5.32
C ARG A 123 -2.24 9.56 -5.97
N LYS A 124 -2.51 9.08 -7.19
CA LYS A 124 -3.81 9.37 -7.80
C LYS A 124 -4.89 8.76 -6.91
N PRO A 125 -5.94 9.51 -6.53
CA PRO A 125 -7.02 8.96 -5.73
C PRO A 125 -7.66 7.77 -6.44
N LYS A 126 -7.91 6.70 -5.69
CA LYS A 126 -8.52 5.44 -6.13
C LYS A 126 -9.66 5.13 -5.18
N SER A 127 -10.77 4.63 -5.70
CA SER A 127 -11.87 4.09 -4.86
C SER A 127 -12.01 2.57 -5.01
N SER A 128 -11.26 1.98 -5.94
CA SER A 128 -11.26 0.54 -6.20
C SER A 128 -9.94 0.14 -6.84
N ILE A 129 -9.38 -0.99 -6.41
CA ILE A 129 -8.29 -1.68 -7.09
C ILE A 129 -8.66 -3.17 -7.24
N THR A 130 -8.21 -3.79 -8.32
CA THR A 130 -8.36 -5.23 -8.53
C THR A 130 -6.99 -5.84 -8.75
N LEU A 131 -6.68 -6.85 -7.95
CA LEU A 131 -5.42 -7.57 -7.91
C LEU A 131 -5.67 -9.02 -8.31
N MET A 132 -4.64 -9.65 -8.86
CA MET A 132 -4.68 -11.09 -9.16
C MET A 132 -3.65 -11.81 -8.30
N TRP A 133 -4.15 -12.80 -7.56
CA TRP A 133 -3.37 -13.74 -6.78
C TRP A 133 -3.25 -15.06 -7.52
N ASN A 134 -2.04 -15.60 -7.56
CA ASN A 134 -1.73 -16.92 -8.09
C ASN A 134 -1.61 -17.90 -6.94
N ASP A 135 -2.67 -18.69 -6.74
CA ASP A 135 -2.78 -19.74 -5.76
C ASP A 135 -2.21 -21.05 -6.30
N GLN A 136 -0.92 -21.27 -6.05
CA GLN A 136 -0.23 -22.48 -6.53
C GLN A 136 -0.52 -23.72 -5.69
N ASN A 137 -1.00 -23.55 -4.45
CA ASN A 137 -1.05 -24.61 -3.45
C ASN A 137 -2.47 -24.90 -2.93
N ASN A 138 -3.49 -24.24 -3.49
CA ASN A 138 -4.88 -24.29 -3.02
C ASN A 138 -4.97 -24.03 -1.50
N GLY A 139 -4.21 -23.02 -1.05
CA GLY A 139 -4.00 -22.71 0.35
C GLY A 139 -5.15 -21.91 0.96
N ASN A 140 -5.20 -21.88 2.29
CA ASN A 140 -6.10 -20.98 3.01
C ASN A 140 -5.37 -19.66 3.30
N TYR A 141 -5.72 -18.62 2.55
CA TYR A 141 -5.08 -17.31 2.66
C TYR A 141 -5.99 -16.31 3.37
N ILE A 142 -5.38 -15.45 4.17
CA ILE A 142 -6.01 -14.27 4.72
C ILE A 142 -5.42 -13.08 3.97
N PHE A 143 -6.28 -12.34 3.28
CA PHE A 143 -5.90 -11.06 2.69
C PHE A 143 -6.18 -9.96 3.71
N GLN A 144 -5.25 -9.03 3.82
CA GLN A 144 -5.35 -7.88 4.72
C GLN A 144 -4.96 -6.63 3.94
N ALA A 145 -5.65 -5.53 4.18
CA ALA A 145 -5.36 -4.24 3.55
C ALA A 145 -5.21 -3.11 4.57
N THR A 146 -4.40 -2.13 4.16
CA THR A 146 -4.26 -0.81 4.77
C THR A 146 -4.42 0.23 3.68
N THR A 147 -5.21 1.27 3.92
CA THR A 147 -5.42 2.41 3.01
C THR A 147 -4.96 3.70 3.64
N VAL A 148 -4.46 4.63 2.82
CA VAL A 148 -4.04 5.97 3.22
C VAL A 148 -4.83 6.97 2.39
N GLN A 149 -5.70 7.74 3.04
CA GLN A 149 -6.54 8.76 2.39
C GLN A 149 -5.74 10.03 2.13
N ASN A 150 -4.96 10.45 3.12
CA ASN A 150 -4.09 11.62 3.05
C ASN A 150 -2.92 11.47 4.04
N ILE A 151 -2.17 12.57 4.23
CA ILE A 151 -0.96 12.56 5.04
C ILE A 151 -1.20 12.32 6.54
N THR A 152 -2.45 12.39 7.03
CA THR A 152 -2.81 12.25 8.45
C THR A 152 -3.80 11.12 8.73
N GLU A 153 -4.47 10.60 7.70
CA GLU A 153 -5.60 9.67 7.82
C GLU A 153 -5.34 8.36 7.07
N TYR A 154 -5.47 7.26 7.80
CA TYR A 154 -5.29 5.91 7.29
C TYR A 154 -6.17 4.91 8.05
N VAL A 155 -6.51 3.81 7.38
CA VAL A 155 -7.28 2.70 7.93
C VAL A 155 -6.46 1.42 7.80
N ILE A 156 -6.35 0.64 8.88
CA ILE A 156 -5.63 -0.63 8.94
C ILE A 156 -6.60 -1.80 9.23
N ASN A 157 -6.11 -3.03 9.02
CA ASN A 157 -6.83 -4.26 9.36
C ASN A 157 -8.17 -4.42 8.63
N ILE A 158 -8.18 -4.12 7.33
CA ILE A 158 -9.31 -4.42 6.44
C ILE A 158 -9.11 -5.86 5.94
N PHE A 159 -10.13 -6.72 6.01
CA PHE A 159 -10.06 -8.15 5.65
C PHE A 159 -11.07 -8.55 4.57
#